data_AF-A0A8K0J5M0-F1
#
_entry.id   AF-A0A8K0J5M0-F1
#
_cell.length_a   1.000
_cell.length_b   1.000
_cell.length_c   1.000
_cell.angle_alpha   90.00
_cell.angle_beta   90.00
_cell.angle_gamma   90.00
#
_symmetry.space_group_name_H-M   'P 1'
#
loop_
_entity.id
_entity.type
_entity.pdbx_description
1 polymer ?
#
loop_
_entity_poly.entity_id
_entity_poly.type
_entity_poly.pdbx_seq_one_letter_code
_entity_poly.pdbx_strand_id
1 'polypeptide(L)'
;MAQDMPPKGGYEPVQYKRNLPAKGFRPGIVLLGVGAIMGYGWYKLIGGMREANELAREKMWARIHLVPLLQAEEDRDQVRRYWADQQRERELLGENTKVYNNQSRFVRPTFAVSPAPSKTEILLNYHLIVHAVSGSEANVAVSRRPFLPVPDGNHVQAESLRRVV
;
A
#
# COMPACT_ATOMS: atom_id res chain seq x y z
N MET A 1 67.38 17.68 -72.19
CA MET A 1 66.99 18.13 -70.83
C MET A 1 67.85 17.35 -69.83
N ALA A 2 68.60 18.06 -68.99
CA ALA A 2 69.52 17.45 -68.02
C ALA A 2 68.74 16.99 -66.78
N GLN A 3 69.01 15.77 -66.34
CA GLN A 3 68.38 15.16 -65.17
C GLN A 3 69.02 15.70 -63.90
N ASP A 4 68.20 16.18 -62.96
CA ASP A 4 68.68 16.76 -61.71
C ASP A 4 69.16 15.65 -60.76
N MET A 5 70.33 15.86 -60.17
CA MET A 5 70.97 14.86 -59.30
C MET A 5 70.61 15.09 -57.82
N PRO A 6 70.61 14.05 -56.98
CA PRO A 6 70.31 14.21 -55.56
C PRO A 6 71.32 15.15 -54.87
N PRO A 7 70.88 15.89 -53.83
CA PRO A 7 71.72 16.85 -53.14
C PRO A 7 72.95 16.15 -52.53
N LYS A 8 74.15 16.72 -52.75
CA LYS A 8 75.43 16.16 -52.26
C LYS A 8 75.47 15.91 -50.75
N GLY A 9 74.65 16.61 -49.97
CA GLY A 9 74.56 16.50 -48.51
C GLY A 9 73.52 15.50 -47.98
N GLY A 10 72.78 14.80 -48.85
CA GLY A 10 71.68 13.91 -48.44
C GLY A 10 70.40 14.66 -48.04
N TYR A 11 69.34 13.90 -47.75
CA TYR A 11 68.05 14.45 -47.28
C TYR A 11 68.02 14.52 -45.75
N GLU A 12 67.26 15.48 -45.22
CA GLU A 12 66.98 15.54 -43.79
C GLU A 12 66.25 14.28 -43.31
N PRO A 13 66.51 13.84 -42.07
CA PRO A 13 65.86 12.66 -41.53
C PRO A 13 64.36 12.91 -41.35
N VAL A 14 63.56 12.25 -42.18
CA VAL A 14 62.10 12.26 -42.06
C VAL A 14 61.70 11.49 -40.81
N GLN A 15 60.89 12.10 -39.94
CA GLN A 15 60.34 11.43 -38.78
C GLN A 15 59.31 10.38 -39.23
N TYR A 16 59.73 9.11 -39.28
CA TYR A 16 58.87 7.98 -39.62
C TYR A 16 58.06 7.47 -38.41
N LYS A 17 58.41 7.89 -37.19
CA LYS A 17 57.73 7.49 -35.96
C LYS A 17 56.66 8.49 -35.55
N ARG A 18 55.53 7.96 -35.10
CA ARG A 18 54.40 8.76 -34.62
C ARG A 18 54.73 9.34 -33.23
N ASN A 19 54.85 10.67 -33.13
CA ASN A 19 55.09 11.37 -31.86
C ASN A 19 53.77 11.60 -31.11
N LEU A 20 53.23 10.56 -30.44
CA LEU A 20 52.07 10.71 -29.56
C LEU A 20 52.50 10.84 -28.10
N PRO A 21 52.18 11.94 -27.42
CA PRO A 21 52.41 12.05 -25.99
C PRO A 21 51.44 11.12 -25.24
N ALA A 22 51.95 10.40 -24.24
CA ALA A 22 51.13 9.66 -23.30
C ALA A 22 50.35 10.65 -22.41
N LYS A 23 49.14 11.01 -22.83
CA LYS A 23 48.30 12.01 -22.18
C LYS A 23 47.36 11.32 -21.18
N GLY A 24 47.39 11.74 -19.92
CA GLY A 24 46.45 11.31 -18.88
C GLY A 24 47.09 10.69 -17.63
N PHE A 25 46.25 10.31 -16.67
CA PHE A 25 46.68 9.61 -15.46
C PHE A 25 46.92 8.12 -15.75
N ARG A 26 47.88 7.54 -15.03
CA ARG A 26 48.12 6.09 -15.11
C ARG A 26 46.88 5.34 -14.63
N PRO A 27 46.51 4.21 -15.26
CA PRO A 27 45.28 3.48 -14.93
C PRO A 27 45.20 3.07 -13.45
N GLY A 28 46.34 2.73 -12.83
CA GLY A 28 46.38 2.42 -11.39
C GLY A 28 45.98 3.60 -10.48
N ILE A 29 46.31 4.83 -10.86
CA ILE A 29 45.95 6.04 -10.09
C ILE A 29 44.45 6.28 -10.19
N VAL A 30 43.87 6.06 -11.36
CA VAL A 30 42.42 6.18 -11.58
C VAL A 30 41.66 5.15 -10.75
N LEU A 31 42.12 3.89 -10.73
CA LEU A 31 41.50 2.85 -9.92
C LEU A 31 41.56 3.17 -8.42
N LEU A 32 42.67 3.70 -7.93
CA LEU A 32 42.80 4.15 -6.53
C LEU A 32 41.82 5.29 -6.24
N GLY A 33 41.74 6.29 -7.11
CA GLY A 33 40.80 7.41 -6.97
C GLY A 33 39.34 6.95 -6.89
N VAL A 34 38.93 6.04 -7.79
CA VAL A 34 37.58 5.46 -7.77
C VAL A 34 37.35 4.64 -6.50
N GLY A 35 38.32 3.82 -6.09
CA GLY A 35 38.25 3.04 -4.86
C GLY A 35 38.06 3.91 -3.61
N ALA A 36 38.78 5.04 -3.53
CA ALA A 36 38.65 5.98 -2.42
C ALA A 36 37.26 6.66 -2.38
N ILE A 37 36.73 7.07 -3.53
CA ILE A 37 35.39 7.66 -3.64
C ILE A 37 34.33 6.65 -3.20
N MET A 38 34.44 5.40 -3.67
CA MET A 38 33.50 4.34 -3.29
C MET A 38 33.59 4.00 -1.80
N GLY A 39 34.80 3.88 -1.25
CA GLY A 39 35.02 3.64 0.17
C GLY A 39 34.41 4.74 1.05
N TYR A 40 34.56 6.00 0.65
CA TYR A 40 33.93 7.13 1.34
C TYR A 40 32.40 7.09 1.23
N GLY A 41 31.86 6.75 0.05
CA GLY A 41 30.43 6.57 -0.15
C GLY A 41 29.83 5.52 0.78
N TRP A 42 30.49 4.36 0.89
CA TRP A 42 30.09 3.29 1.81
C TRP A 42 30.12 3.73 3.28
N TYR A 43 31.17 4.46 3.70
CA TYR A 43 31.26 4.99 5.05
C TYR A 43 30.07 5.89 5.40
N LYS A 44 29.68 6.81 4.51
CA LYS A 44 28.53 7.70 4.73
C LYS A 44 27.20 6.95 4.72
N LEU A 45 27.04 5.99 3.81
CA LEU A 45 25.84 5.17 3.68
C LEU A 45 25.57 4.33 4.94
N ILE A 46 26.62 3.75 5.55
CA ILE A 46 26.49 2.99 6.80
C ILE A 46 25.96 3.89 7.92
N GLY A 47 26.41 5.15 7.99
CA GLY A 47 25.86 6.13 8.94
C GLY A 47 24.35 6.35 8.75
N GLY A 48 23.91 6.59 7.52
CA GLY A 48 22.49 6.80 7.20
C GLY A 48 21.62 5.56 7.44
N MET A 49 22.15 4.36 7.20
CA MET A 49 21.42 3.11 7.48
C MET A 49 21.12 2.93 8.97
N ARG A 50 22.02 3.37 9.85
CA ARG A 50 21.82 3.29 11.30
C ARG A 50 20.68 4.20 11.74
N GLU A 51 20.68 5.44 11.25
CA GLU A 51 19.61 6.41 11.49
C GLU A 51 18.26 5.91 10.96
N ALA A 52 18.23 5.36 9.74
CA ALA A 52 17.00 4.78 9.16
C ALA A 52 16.46 3.60 9.99
N ASN A 53 17.33 2.77 10.55
CA ASN A 53 16.93 1.68 11.44
C ASN A 53 16.37 2.18 12.77
N GLU A 54 16.91 3.27 13.31
CA GLU A 54 16.39 3.91 14.52
C GLU A 54 14.98 4.49 14.26
N LEU A 55 14.80 5.23 13.17
CA LEU A 55 13.49 5.74 12.74
C LEU A 55 12.47 4.62 12.48
N ALA A 56 12.90 3.52 11.86
CA ALA A 56 12.04 2.36 11.63
C ALA A 56 11.61 1.70 12.95
N ARG A 57 12.51 1.66 13.94
CA ARG A 57 12.19 1.17 15.29
C ARG A 57 11.18 2.07 15.97
N GLU A 58 11.37 3.39 15.95
CA GLU A 58 10.41 4.35 16.50
C GLU A 58 9.04 4.22 15.86
N LYS A 59 8.98 4.11 14.53
CA LYS A 59 7.73 3.86 13.79
C LYS A 59 7.06 2.55 14.22
N MET A 60 7.83 1.48 14.41
CA MET A 60 7.31 0.19 14.88
C MET A 60 6.75 0.32 16.30
N TRP A 61 7.48 1.00 17.19
CA TRP A 61 7.03 1.26 18.55
C TRP A 61 5.74 2.07 18.57
N ALA A 62 5.66 3.15 17.79
CA ALA A 62 4.42 3.93 17.64
C ALA A 62 3.25 3.04 17.19
N ARG A 63 3.49 2.13 16.24
CA ARG A 63 2.47 1.19 15.79
C ARG A 63 2.01 0.25 16.89
N ILE A 64 2.93 -0.38 17.64
CA ILE A 64 2.58 -1.32 18.73
C ILE A 64 1.65 -0.64 19.76
N HIS A 65 1.88 0.63 20.07
CA HIS A 65 1.04 1.38 21.00
C HIS A 65 -0.33 1.76 20.43
N LEU A 66 -0.45 1.90 19.10
CA LEU A 66 -1.71 2.20 18.42
C LEU A 66 -2.53 0.95 18.06
N VAL A 67 -1.88 -0.21 17.89
CA VAL A 67 -2.52 -1.50 17.58
C VAL A 67 -3.73 -1.81 18.46
N PRO A 68 -3.70 -1.68 19.81
CA PRO A 68 -4.88 -2.00 20.63
C PRO A 68 -6.08 -1.10 20.32
N LEU A 69 -5.85 0.18 20.00
CA LEU A 69 -6.92 1.10 19.62
C LEU A 69 -7.50 0.75 18.25
N LEU A 70 -6.64 0.45 17.26
CA LEU A 70 -7.07 0.03 15.93
C LEU A 70 -7.81 -1.31 15.95
N GLN A 71 -7.35 -2.25 16.77
CA GLN A 71 -8.02 -3.53 16.97
C GLN A 71 -9.41 -3.33 17.57
N ALA A 72 -9.54 -2.43 18.56
CA ALA A 72 -10.84 -2.12 19.15
C ALA A 72 -11.82 -1.47 18.17
N GLU A 73 -11.32 -0.64 17.24
CA GLU A 73 -12.14 -0.09 16.15
C GLU A 73 -12.57 -1.18 15.15
N GLU A 74 -11.66 -2.06 14.78
CA GLU A 74 -11.95 -3.20 13.89
C GLU A 74 -12.99 -4.14 14.51
N ASP A 75 -12.82 -4.53 15.78
CA ASP A 75 -13.75 -5.40 16.50
C ASP A 75 -15.16 -4.79 16.57
N ARG A 76 -15.28 -3.45 16.74
CA ARG A 76 -16.58 -2.74 16.70
C ARG A 76 -17.25 -2.79 15.33
N ASP A 77 -16.49 -2.63 14.24
CA ASP A 77 -17.02 -2.70 12.88
C ASP A 77 -17.43 -4.14 12.52
N GLN A 78 -16.63 -5.14 12.89
CA GLN A 78 -16.97 -6.55 12.70
C GLN A 78 -18.29 -6.92 13.37
N VAL A 79 -18.50 -6.50 14.62
CA VAL A 79 -19.73 -6.74 15.37
C VAL A 79 -20.94 -6.08 14.71
N ARG A 80 -20.81 -4.84 14.22
CA ARG A 80 -21.88 -4.13 13.49
C ARG A 80 -22.28 -4.87 12.21
N ARG A 81 -21.30 -5.31 11.41
CA ARG A 81 -21.54 -6.07 10.18
C ARG A 81 -22.20 -7.41 10.46
N TYR A 82 -21.74 -8.12 11.48
CA TYR A 82 -22.31 -9.40 11.89
C TYR A 82 -23.80 -9.28 12.20
N TRP A 83 -24.20 -8.30 13.02
CA TRP A 83 -25.62 -8.11 13.32
C TRP A 83 -26.44 -7.66 12.11
N ALA A 84 -25.88 -6.83 11.23
CA ALA A 84 -26.56 -6.44 10.00
C ALA A 84 -26.75 -7.63 9.04
N ASP A 85 -25.77 -8.53 8.91
CA ASP A 85 -25.89 -9.76 8.14
C ASP A 85 -26.95 -10.70 8.74
N GLN A 86 -26.94 -10.86 10.07
CA GLN A 86 -27.91 -11.69 10.80
C GLN A 86 -29.35 -11.19 10.63
N GLN A 87 -29.57 -9.88 10.67
CA GLN A 87 -30.89 -9.28 10.43
C GLN A 87 -31.33 -9.49 8.99
N ARG A 88 -30.46 -9.23 8.01
CA ARG A 88 -30.75 -9.47 6.58
C ARG A 88 -31.11 -10.93 6.31
N GLU A 89 -30.40 -11.87 6.92
CA GLU A 89 -30.70 -13.29 6.74
C GLU A 89 -32.07 -13.67 7.29
N ARG A 90 -32.46 -13.13 8.46
CA ARG A 90 -33.80 -13.36 9.05
C ARG A 90 -34.91 -12.74 8.21
N GLU A 91 -34.68 -11.56 7.65
CA GLU A 91 -35.66 -10.91 6.76
C GLU A 91 -35.89 -11.72 5.47
N LEU A 92 -34.83 -12.29 4.91
CA LEU A 92 -34.89 -13.03 3.64
C LEU A 92 -35.36 -14.48 3.80
N LEU A 93 -34.91 -15.16 4.84
CA LEU A 93 -35.09 -16.61 5.04
C LEU A 93 -36.04 -16.94 6.20
N GLY A 94 -36.52 -15.92 6.94
CA GLY A 94 -37.36 -16.08 8.13
C GLY A 94 -36.60 -16.49 9.39
N GLU A 95 -35.56 -17.32 9.26
CA GLU A 95 -34.68 -17.73 10.36
C GLU A 95 -33.21 -17.58 9.98
N ASN A 96 -32.34 -17.55 10.98
CA ASN A 96 -30.90 -17.62 10.78
C ASN A 96 -30.45 -19.05 10.46
N THR A 97 -30.03 -19.30 9.22
CA THR A 97 -29.73 -20.64 8.74
C THR A 97 -28.37 -21.10 9.25
N LYS A 98 -28.38 -22.15 10.07
CA LYS A 98 -27.14 -22.74 10.59
C LYS A 98 -26.59 -23.74 9.58
N VAL A 99 -25.36 -23.52 9.12
CA VAL A 99 -24.65 -24.48 8.25
C VAL A 99 -24.30 -25.78 9.01
N TYR A 100 -24.08 -25.70 10.33
CA TYR A 100 -23.70 -26.83 11.17
C TYR A 100 -24.54 -26.92 12.44
N ASN A 101 -24.73 -28.15 12.93
CA ASN A 101 -25.55 -28.49 14.11
C ASN A 101 -24.76 -28.45 15.45
N ASN A 102 -23.71 -27.64 15.56
CA ASN A 102 -22.86 -27.55 16.75
C ASN A 102 -23.19 -26.32 17.60
N GLN A 103 -23.87 -26.51 18.73
CA GLN A 103 -24.33 -25.41 19.59
C GLN A 103 -23.23 -24.79 20.47
N SER A 104 -22.11 -25.48 20.69
CA SER A 104 -21.05 -25.05 21.63
C SER A 104 -19.86 -24.36 20.96
N ARG A 105 -19.75 -24.39 19.62
CA ARG A 105 -18.59 -23.85 18.90
C ARG A 105 -18.91 -22.48 18.33
N PHE A 106 -18.25 -21.45 18.83
CA PHE A 106 -18.26 -20.14 18.19
C PHE A 106 -17.57 -20.22 16.82
N VAL A 107 -18.27 -19.83 15.76
CA VAL A 107 -17.72 -19.68 14.41
C VAL A 107 -17.55 -18.20 14.16
N ARG A 108 -16.34 -17.80 13.79
CA ARG A 108 -16.04 -16.40 13.44
C ARG A 108 -16.85 -16.06 12.18
N PRO A 109 -17.49 -14.87 12.12
CA PRO A 109 -18.21 -14.49 10.91
C PRO A 109 -17.25 -14.42 9.72
N THR A 110 -17.52 -15.22 8.69
CA THR A 110 -16.78 -15.16 7.43
C THR A 110 -17.37 -14.04 6.58
N PHE A 111 -16.76 -12.87 6.60
CA PHE A 111 -17.14 -11.80 5.69
C PHE A 111 -16.54 -12.10 4.31
N ALA A 112 -17.38 -12.19 3.29
CA ALA A 112 -16.88 -12.12 1.92
C ALA A 112 -16.32 -10.70 1.72
N VAL A 113 -15.06 -10.58 1.31
CA VAL A 113 -14.53 -9.33 0.80
C VAL A 113 -15.35 -8.99 -0.44
N SER A 114 -16.37 -8.15 -0.26
CA SER A 114 -17.08 -7.58 -1.40
C SER A 114 -16.08 -6.74 -2.17
N PRO A 115 -15.98 -6.88 -3.51
CA PRO A 115 -15.14 -5.99 -4.29
C PRO A 115 -15.52 -4.55 -3.99
N ALA A 116 -14.53 -3.65 -4.01
CA ALA A 116 -14.79 -2.23 -3.83
C ALA A 116 -15.87 -1.78 -4.83
N PRO A 117 -16.87 -1.00 -4.39
CA PRO A 117 -17.95 -0.58 -5.26
C PRO A 117 -17.38 0.11 -6.49
N SER A 118 -17.91 -0.24 -7.65
CA SER A 118 -17.46 0.30 -8.92
C SER A 118 -17.67 1.82 -8.95
N LYS A 119 -16.85 2.57 -9.71
CA LYS A 119 -16.98 4.03 -9.83
C LYS A 119 -18.41 4.46 -10.22
N THR A 120 -19.10 3.61 -10.98
CA THR A 120 -20.51 3.75 -11.38
C THR A 120 -21.49 3.60 -10.22
N GLU A 121 -21.29 2.66 -9.30
CA GLU A 121 -22.12 2.52 -8.08
C GLU A 121 -21.91 3.67 -7.11
N ILE A 122 -20.68 4.18 -7.00
CA ILE A 122 -20.37 5.36 -6.19
C ILE A 122 -21.15 6.56 -6.72
N LEU A 123 -21.09 6.82 -8.04
CA LEU A 123 -21.82 7.93 -8.68
C LEU A 123 -23.34 7.77 -8.57
N LEU A 124 -23.87 6.56 -8.71
CA LEU A 124 -25.30 6.28 -8.53
C LEU A 124 -25.75 6.51 -7.08
N ASN A 125 -24.93 6.13 -6.09
CA ASN A 125 -25.21 6.40 -4.68
C ASN A 125 -25.16 7.90 -4.35
N TYR A 126 -24.20 8.66 -4.89
CA TYR A 126 -24.16 10.12 -4.72
C TYR A 126 -25.36 10.82 -5.37
N HIS A 127 -25.75 10.42 -6.58
CA HIS A 127 -26.91 10.99 -7.28
C HIS A 127 -28.20 10.72 -6.48
N LEU A 128 -28.38 9.51 -5.98
CA LEU A 128 -29.54 9.10 -5.18
C LEU A 128 -29.61 9.82 -3.82
N ILE A 129 -28.47 10.19 -3.22
CA ILE A 129 -28.41 11.03 -2.00
C ILE A 129 -28.80 12.48 -2.31
N VAL A 130 -28.33 13.04 -3.43
CA VAL A 130 -28.72 14.40 -3.88
C VAL A 130 -30.22 14.48 -4.16
N HIS A 131 -30.81 13.45 -4.78
CA HIS A 131 -32.26 13.39 -5.00
C HIS A 131 -33.07 13.16 -3.71
N ALA A 132 -32.53 12.42 -2.74
CA ALA A 132 -33.16 12.23 -1.42
C ALA A 132 -33.14 13.51 -0.56
N VAL A 133 -32.11 14.36 -0.70
CA VAL A 133 -32.04 15.67 -0.05
C VAL A 133 -32.94 16.71 -0.74
N SER A 134 -33.31 16.50 -2.01
CA SER A 134 -34.13 17.42 -2.81
C SER A 134 -35.65 17.20 -2.71
N GLY A 135 -36.13 16.26 -1.90
CA GLY A 135 -37.55 16.20 -1.50
C GLY A 135 -38.57 16.05 -2.63
N SER A 136 -38.28 15.29 -3.69
CA SER A 136 -39.26 14.96 -4.74
C SER A 136 -39.68 13.50 -4.62
N GLU A 137 -40.93 13.28 -4.21
CA GLU A 137 -41.57 11.98 -4.12
C GLU A 137 -41.56 11.26 -5.48
N ALA A 138 -40.85 10.14 -5.58
CA ALA A 138 -41.05 9.18 -6.65
C ALA A 138 -40.86 7.76 -6.10
N ASN A 139 -41.99 7.07 -5.97
CA ASN A 139 -42.10 5.64 -5.74
C ASN A 139 -41.23 4.86 -6.73
N VAL A 140 -40.07 4.41 -6.28
CA VAL A 140 -39.26 3.42 -6.99
C VAL A 140 -38.76 2.42 -5.95
N ALA A 141 -39.48 1.30 -5.86
CA ALA A 141 -39.07 0.11 -5.14
C ALA A 141 -37.83 -0.49 -5.83
N VAL A 142 -36.65 -0.05 -5.41
CA VAL A 142 -35.38 -0.64 -5.83
C VAL A 142 -34.63 -1.02 -4.58
N SER A 143 -34.36 -2.31 -4.47
CA SER A 143 -33.53 -2.99 -3.49
C SER A 143 -32.28 -2.17 -3.14
N ARG A 144 -32.41 -1.30 -2.15
CA ARG A 144 -31.28 -0.82 -1.36
C ARG A 144 -31.02 -1.94 -0.38
N ARG A 145 -29.79 -2.44 -0.25
CA ARG A 145 -29.41 -3.08 1.02
C ARG A 145 -29.37 -1.93 2.03
N PRO A 146 -30.35 -1.81 2.94
CA PRO A 146 -30.32 -0.75 3.91
C PRO A 146 -29.11 -1.00 4.80
N PHE A 147 -28.35 0.05 5.12
CA PHE A 147 -27.64 0.05 6.39
C PHE A 147 -28.75 0.04 7.45
N LEU A 148 -29.16 -1.16 7.86
CA LEU A 148 -30.13 -1.31 8.93
C LEU A 148 -29.51 -0.65 10.18
N PRO A 149 -30.20 0.31 10.81
CA PRO A 149 -29.71 0.85 12.07
C PRO A 149 -29.58 -0.31 13.05
N VAL A 150 -28.37 -0.49 13.58
CA VAL A 150 -28.13 -1.47 14.64
C VAL A 150 -29.04 -1.07 15.81
N PRO A 151 -29.91 -1.96 16.30
CA PRO A 151 -30.75 -1.65 17.46
C PRO A 151 -29.84 -1.36 18.65
N ASP A 152 -29.96 -0.16 19.21
CA ASP A 152 -29.24 0.22 20.42
C ASP A 152 -29.55 -0.82 21.52
N GLY A 153 -28.50 -1.45 22.05
CA GLY A 153 -28.57 -2.61 22.95
C GLY A 153 -29.31 -2.40 24.28
N ASN A 154 -29.91 -1.22 24.50
CA ASN A 154 -30.66 -0.88 25.71
C ASN A 154 -32.06 -1.53 25.75
N HIS A 155 -32.63 -1.97 24.63
CA HIS A 155 -33.98 -2.55 24.61
C HIS A 155 -34.00 -4.08 24.73
N VAL A 156 -32.94 -4.79 24.35
CA VAL A 156 -32.92 -6.27 24.33
C VAL A 156 -32.53 -6.86 25.70
N GLN A 157 -31.69 -6.18 26.47
CA GLN A 157 -31.29 -6.67 27.81
C GLN A 157 -32.41 -6.55 28.86
N ALA A 158 -33.38 -5.65 28.67
CA ALA A 158 -34.49 -5.44 29.61
C ALA A 158 -35.54 -6.58 29.59
N GLU A 159 -35.72 -7.27 28.46
CA GLU A 159 -36.66 -8.39 28.35
C GLU A 159 -36.06 -9.72 28.83
N SER A 160 -34.74 -9.94 28.65
CA SER A 160 -34.11 -11.18 29.10
C SER A 160 -34.00 -11.28 30.63
N LEU A 161 -33.98 -10.14 31.34
CA LEU A 161 -33.94 -10.09 32.81
C LEU A 161 -35.32 -10.23 33.48
N ARG A 162 -36.43 -10.13 32.75
CA ARG A 162 -37.80 -10.33 33.28
C ARG A 162 -38.31 -11.77 33.20
N ARG A 163 -37.59 -12.67 32.53
CA ARG A 163 -37.95 -14.10 32.40
C ARG A 163 -37.26 -15.02 33.42
N VAL A 164 -36.48 -14.47 34.35
CA VAL A 164 -35.66 -15.24 35.31
C VAL A 164 -36.10 -14.99 36.78
N VAL A 165 -37.30 -14.44 37.01
CA VAL A 165 -37.94 -14.39 38.33
C VAL A 165 -39.33 -14.98 38.23
#